data_AF-A0A9D4J173-F1
#
_entry.id   AF-A0A9D4J173-F1
#
_cell.length_a   1.000
_cell.length_b   1.000
_cell.length_c   1.000
_cell.angle_alpha   90.00
_cell.angle_beta   90.00
_cell.angle_gamma   90.00
#
_symmetry.space_group_name_H-M   'P 1'
#
loop_
_entity.id
_entity.type
_entity.pdbx_description
1 polymer ?
#
loop_
_entity_poly.entity_id
_entity_poly.type
_entity_poly.pdbx_seq_one_letter_code
_entity_poly.pdbx_strand_id
1 'polypeptide(L)'
;MRGLIRGDRCEDIDECGRFNGCCSHECYNNHGSYYCSCPEGFNMATNMHTCVGSNYLFLLIMASSLTLLALLCYLGKRFDWRVQASAAMRTLRHKFKRMWKEWRQHGKPTYEKIKKVNEDYKNDVCQNSDLRQPLIENQDIYM
;
A
#
# COMPACT_ATOMS: atom_id res chain seq x y z
N MET A 1 -12.81 -16.94 -21.31
CA MET A 1 -13.53 -15.89 -20.57
C MET A 1 -13.29 -16.15 -19.09
N ARG A 2 -12.86 -15.16 -18.31
CA ARG A 2 -12.81 -15.28 -16.84
C ARG A 2 -14.24 -15.12 -16.32
N GLY A 3 -14.68 -15.98 -15.41
CA GLY A 3 -16.07 -16.03 -14.94
C GLY A 3 -16.30 -17.16 -13.94
N LEU A 4 -17.40 -17.09 -13.20
CA LEU A 4 -17.90 -18.16 -12.33
C LEU A 4 -18.95 -18.98 -13.08
N ILE A 5 -18.85 -20.31 -13.02
CA ILE A 5 -19.88 -21.20 -13.57
C ILE A 5 -20.93 -21.43 -12.49
N ARG A 6 -22.17 -21.01 -12.76
CA ARG A 6 -23.32 -21.21 -11.86
C ARG A 6 -24.40 -22.02 -12.60
N GLY A 7 -24.35 -23.35 -12.43
CA GLY A 7 -25.08 -24.28 -13.29
C GLY A 7 -24.53 -24.26 -14.71
N ASP A 8 -25.38 -24.05 -15.71
CA ASP A 8 -24.98 -23.97 -17.14
C ASP A 8 -24.69 -22.53 -17.62
N ARG A 9 -24.71 -21.54 -16.71
CA ARG A 9 -24.47 -20.14 -17.03
C ARG A 9 -23.09 -19.69 -16.56
N CYS A 10 -22.40 -18.94 -17.41
CA CYS A 10 -21.19 -18.22 -17.05
C CYS A 10 -21.58 -16.82 -16.56
N GLU A 11 -21.38 -16.56 -15.27
CA GLU A 11 -21.54 -15.24 -14.68
C GLU A 11 -20.17 -14.54 -14.67
N ASP A 12 -20.15 -13.29 -15.10
CA ASP A 12 -18.95 -12.45 -15.06
C ASP A 12 -18.51 -12.19 -13.63
N ILE A 13 -17.21 -12.15 -13.40
CA ILE A 13 -16.66 -11.75 -12.11
C ILE A 13 -16.40 -10.25 -12.17
N ASP A 14 -17.05 -9.47 -11.31
CA ASP A 14 -16.70 -8.05 -11.18
C ASP A 14 -15.37 -7.91 -10.42
N GLU A 15 -14.27 -7.80 -11.16
CA GLU A 15 -12.95 -7.62 -10.56
C GLU A 15 -12.78 -6.23 -9.92
N CYS A 16 -13.53 -5.22 -10.39
CA CYS A 16 -13.50 -3.87 -9.81
C CYS A 16 -14.15 -3.83 -8.43
N GLY A 17 -15.14 -4.71 -8.17
CA GLY A 17 -15.75 -4.89 -6.85
C GLY A 17 -14.76 -5.31 -5.76
N ARG A 18 -13.58 -5.83 -6.12
CA ARG A 18 -12.56 -6.29 -5.18
C ARG A 18 -11.27 -5.49 -5.32
N PHE A 19 -10.93 -4.73 -4.26
CA PHE A 19 -9.73 -3.88 -4.24
C PHE A 19 -9.57 -2.99 -5.49
N ASN A 20 -10.69 -2.60 -6.11
CA ASN A 20 -10.71 -1.79 -7.32
C ASN A 20 -9.96 -2.46 -8.50
N GLY A 21 -10.04 -3.78 -8.65
CA GLY A 21 -9.29 -4.52 -9.68
C GLY A 21 -7.77 -4.32 -9.55
N CYS A 22 -7.28 -3.98 -8.35
CA CYS A 22 -5.90 -3.57 -8.11
C CYS A 22 -5.45 -2.32 -8.90
N CYS A 23 -6.38 -1.60 -9.53
CA CYS A 23 -6.13 -0.32 -10.15
C CYS A 23 -5.80 0.72 -9.09
N SER A 24 -4.78 1.51 -9.34
CA SER A 24 -4.39 2.65 -8.51
C SER A 24 -5.43 3.78 -8.52
N HIS A 25 -6.19 3.92 -9.61
CA HIS A 25 -7.17 4.99 -9.82
C HIS A 25 -8.52 4.42 -10.25
N GLU A 26 -8.90 4.54 -11.52
CA GLU A 26 -10.22 4.08 -11.98
C GLU A 26 -10.13 2.64 -12.48
N CYS A 27 -11.14 1.82 -12.16
CA CYS A 27 -11.33 0.47 -12.66
C CYS A 27 -12.64 0.38 -13.43
N TYR A 28 -12.61 -0.25 -14.59
CA TYR A 28 -13.77 -0.49 -15.44
C TYR A 28 -13.94 -2.00 -15.65
N ASN A 29 -15.05 -2.54 -15.14
CA ASN A 29 -15.41 -3.94 -15.33
C ASN A 29 -16.04 -4.14 -16.71
N ASN A 30 -15.61 -5.17 -17.43
CA ASN A 30 -16.13 -5.55 -18.74
C ASN A 30 -16.38 -7.06 -18.76
N HIS A 31 -17.28 -7.53 -19.62
CA HIS A 31 -17.59 -8.96 -19.62
C HIS A 31 -16.37 -9.81 -20.00
N GLY A 32 -15.90 -10.64 -19.06
CA GLY A 32 -14.73 -11.49 -19.17
C GLY A 32 -13.37 -10.81 -18.96
N SER A 33 -13.33 -9.53 -18.58
CA SER A 33 -12.10 -8.73 -18.40
C SER A 33 -12.34 -7.42 -17.66
N TYR A 34 -11.30 -6.78 -17.13
CA TYR A 34 -11.40 -5.39 -16.67
C TYR A 34 -10.18 -4.59 -17.13
N TYR A 35 -10.27 -3.27 -17.04
CA TYR A 35 -9.13 -2.40 -17.31
C TYR A 35 -9.08 -1.20 -16.37
N CYS A 36 -7.87 -0.70 -16.14
CA CYS A 36 -7.63 0.48 -15.34
C CYS A 36 -7.53 1.72 -16.23
N SER A 37 -7.96 2.88 -15.71
CA SER A 37 -7.77 4.18 -16.36
C SER A 37 -7.08 5.17 -15.41
N CYS A 38 -6.37 6.12 -16.00
CA CYS A 38 -5.66 7.17 -15.28
C CYS A 38 -6.33 8.52 -15.50
N PRO A 39 -6.47 9.34 -14.44
CA PRO A 39 -6.98 10.70 -14.58
C PRO A 39 -5.99 11.60 -15.34
N GLU A 40 -6.45 12.77 -15.74
CA GLU A 40 -5.62 13.76 -16.43
C GLU A 40 -4.34 14.09 -15.65
N GLY A 41 -3.23 14.20 -16.37
CA GLY A 41 -1.91 14.42 -15.78
C GLY A 41 -1.21 13.16 -15.28
N PHE A 42 -1.80 11.97 -15.42
CA PHE A 42 -1.17 10.69 -15.09
C PHE A 42 -1.08 9.78 -16.32
N ASN A 43 -0.07 8.90 -16.32
CA ASN A 43 0.14 7.89 -17.35
C ASN A 43 0.10 6.48 -16.76
N MET A 44 -0.39 5.51 -17.53
CA MET A 44 -0.40 4.11 -17.11
C MET A 44 1.03 3.54 -17.10
N ALA A 45 1.40 2.89 -15.99
CA ALA A 45 2.66 2.19 -15.86
C ALA A 45 2.64 0.83 -16.58
N THR A 46 3.80 0.18 -16.68
CA THR A 46 3.96 -1.10 -17.38
C THR A 46 3.16 -2.25 -16.77
N ASN A 47 2.79 -2.14 -15.49
CA ASN A 47 1.96 -3.14 -14.82
C ASN A 47 0.46 -2.99 -15.13
N MET A 48 0.03 -2.01 -15.95
CA MET A 48 -1.37 -1.78 -16.35
C MET A 48 -2.35 -1.48 -15.20
N HIS A 49 -1.84 -1.30 -13.98
CA HIS A 49 -2.62 -1.04 -12.78
C HIS A 49 -2.26 0.30 -12.12
N THR A 50 -0.99 0.71 -12.21
CA THR A 50 -0.49 1.89 -11.53
C THR A 50 -0.45 3.09 -12.47
N CYS A 51 -1.03 4.21 -12.05
CA CYS A 51 -0.90 5.48 -12.74
C CYS A 51 0.24 6.27 -12.11
N VAL A 52 1.20 6.69 -12.93
CA VAL A 52 2.31 7.53 -12.53
C VAL A 52 2.03 8.96 -12.95
N GLY A 53 2.14 9.90 -12.02
CA GLY A 53 1.94 11.31 -12.31
C GLY A 53 2.98 11.80 -13.31
N SER A 54 2.55 12.54 -14.32
CA SER A 54 3.38 13.16 -15.36
C SER A 54 4.11 14.40 -14.82
N ASN A 55 4.46 14.41 -13.54
CA ASN A 55 5.07 15.54 -12.84
C ASN A 55 6.60 15.48 -12.95
N TYR A 56 7.08 15.45 -14.19
CA TYR A 56 8.49 15.66 -14.52
C TYR A 56 9.01 16.98 -13.93
N LEU A 57 8.14 17.99 -13.81
CA LEU A 57 8.47 19.28 -13.21
C LEU A 57 8.85 19.18 -11.72
N PHE A 58 8.17 18.33 -10.96
CA PHE A 58 8.50 18.12 -9.54
C PHE A 58 9.84 17.39 -9.37
N LEU A 59 10.16 16.44 -10.25
CA LEU A 59 11.47 15.78 -10.27
C LEU A 59 12.59 16.77 -10.59
N LEU A 60 12.36 17.72 -11.50
CA LEU A 60 13.33 18.78 -11.81
C LEU A 60 13.54 19.75 -10.63
N ILE A 61 12.47 20.10 -9.90
CA ILE A 61 12.53 20.98 -8.72
C ILE A 61 13.19 20.26 -7.53
N MET A 62 12.91 18.97 -7.34
CA MET A 62 13.53 18.18 -6.27
C MET A 62 15.00 17.89 -6.57
N ALA A 63 15.34 17.62 -7.84
CA ALA A 63 16.73 17.49 -8.27
C ALA A 63 17.51 18.81 -8.07
N SER A 64 16.92 19.96 -8.39
CA SER A 64 17.56 21.26 -8.18
C SER A 64 17.72 21.63 -6.71
N SER A 65 16.77 21.23 -5.86
CA SER A 65 16.87 21.42 -4.41
C SER A 65 17.97 20.54 -3.80
N LEU A 66 18.09 19.30 -4.27
CA LEU A 66 19.16 18.38 -3.85
C LEU A 66 20.54 18.83 -4.34
N THR A 67 20.65 19.36 -5.56
CA THR A 67 21.91 19.94 -6.05
C THR A 67 22.28 21.23 -5.30
N LEU A 68 21.32 22.07 -4.94
CA LEU A 68 21.54 23.25 -4.11
C LEU A 68 22.00 22.89 -2.69
N LEU A 69 21.38 21.88 -2.06
CA LEU A 69 21.80 21.38 -0.76
C LEU A 69 23.19 20.72 -0.81
N ALA A 70 23.49 19.98 -1.88
CA ALA A 70 24.82 19.43 -2.11
C ALA A 70 25.87 20.53 -2.30
N LEU A 71 25.54 21.61 -3.02
CA LEU A 71 26.39 22.80 -3.16
C LEU A 71 26.59 23.52 -1.83
N LEU A 72 25.55 23.72 -1.02
CA LEU A 72 25.65 24.34 0.31
C LEU A 72 26.48 23.48 1.28
N CYS A 73 26.41 22.15 1.15
CA CYS A 73 27.24 21.19 1.88
C CYS A 73 28.71 21.25 1.42
N TYR A 74 28.94 21.32 0.11
CA TYR A 74 30.27 21.51 -0.50
C TYR A 74 30.90 22.85 -0.09
N LEU A 75 30.07 23.89 0.12
CA LEU A 75 30.46 25.20 0.64
C LEU A 75 30.64 25.25 2.17
N GLY A 76 30.59 24.12 2.88
CA GLY A 76 31.11 23.99 4.24
C GLY A 76 30.27 24.63 5.36
N LYS A 77 28.97 24.86 5.16
CA LYS A 77 28.08 25.30 6.25
C LYS A 77 27.68 24.09 7.12
N ARG A 78 28.51 23.76 8.12
CA ARG A 78 28.20 22.75 9.15
C ARG A 78 26.94 23.15 9.93
N PHE A 79 25.86 22.38 9.76
CA PHE A 79 24.67 22.47 10.61
C PHE A 79 24.81 21.49 11.78
N ASP A 80 24.98 22.01 12.99
CA ASP A 80 25.25 21.23 14.20
C ASP A 80 23.93 20.84 14.89
N TRP A 81 23.52 19.58 14.75
CA TRP A 81 22.33 19.02 15.38
C TRP A 81 22.57 18.50 16.81
N ARG A 82 23.76 18.67 17.40
CA ARG A 82 24.14 17.98 18.65
C ARG A 82 23.63 18.61 19.95
N VAL A 83 22.87 19.70 19.93
CA VAL A 83 22.65 20.53 21.14
C VAL A 83 21.27 20.36 21.83
N GLN A 84 20.48 19.32 21.56
CA GLN A 84 19.19 19.13 22.26
C GLN A 84 18.82 17.68 22.64
N ALA A 85 19.60 17.04 23.51
CA ALA A 85 19.13 15.85 24.21
C ALA A 85 19.35 16.00 25.72
N SER A 86 18.32 16.50 26.43
CA SER A 86 18.32 16.71 27.88
C SER A 86 18.25 15.40 28.67
N ALA A 87 18.70 15.43 29.93
CA ALA A 87 18.73 14.29 30.84
C ALA A 87 17.34 13.67 31.13
N ALA A 88 16.24 14.36 30.81
CA ALA A 88 14.86 13.90 30.97
C ALA A 88 14.54 12.62 30.14
N MET A 89 15.24 12.38 29.04
CA MET A 89 15.05 11.19 28.19
C MET A 89 15.60 9.89 28.80
N ARG A 90 16.49 9.96 29.80
CA ARG A 90 17.12 8.77 30.41
C ARG A 90 16.22 8.05 31.40
N THR A 91 15.34 8.76 32.10
CA THR A 91 14.44 8.19 33.11
C THR A 91 13.14 7.62 32.53
N LEU A 92 12.68 8.16 31.39
CA LEU A 92 11.56 7.57 30.63
C LEU A 92 11.89 6.19 30.07
N ARG A 93 13.17 5.95 29.73
CA ARG A 93 13.69 4.68 29.18
C ARG A 93 13.35 3.46 30.04
N HIS A 94 13.31 3.59 31.37
CA HIS A 94 13.06 2.47 32.28
C HIS A 94 11.56 2.18 32.48
N LYS A 95 10.71 3.20 32.52
CA LYS A 95 9.23 3.02 32.54
C LYS A 95 8.74 2.46 31.20
N PHE A 96 9.28 2.96 30.09
CA PHE A 96 8.96 2.47 28.74
C PHE A 96 9.39 1.02 28.56
N LYS A 97 10.57 0.62 29.03
CA LYS A 97 11.05 -0.78 28.96
C LYS A 97 10.11 -1.78 29.64
N ARG A 98 9.47 -1.41 30.75
CA ARG A 98 8.55 -2.28 31.51
C ARG A 98 7.20 -2.44 30.80
N MET A 99 6.61 -1.32 30.37
CA MET A 99 5.41 -1.32 29.51
C MET A 99 5.65 -2.09 28.20
N TRP A 100 6.83 -1.95 27.58
CA TRP A 100 7.16 -2.65 26.32
C TRP A 100 7.32 -4.16 26.49
N LYS A 101 7.72 -4.64 27.68
CA LYS A 101 7.86 -6.07 27.98
C LYS A 101 6.50 -6.76 28.17
N GLU A 102 5.56 -6.08 28.81
CA GLU A 102 4.18 -6.55 29.02
C GLU A 102 3.38 -6.53 27.70
N TRP A 103 3.57 -5.51 26.86
CA TRP A 103 2.92 -5.39 25.55
C TRP A 103 3.38 -6.44 24.52
N ARG A 104 4.61 -6.96 24.66
CA ARG A 104 5.19 -7.97 23.76
C ARG A 104 4.57 -9.37 23.94
N GLN A 105 4.03 -9.68 25.11
CA GLN A 105 3.62 -11.05 25.47
C GLN A 105 2.16 -11.38 25.16
N HIS A 106 1.25 -10.39 25.13
CA HIS A 106 -0.20 -10.63 24.97
C HIS A 106 -0.84 -9.88 23.81
N GLY A 107 -0.05 -9.21 22.96
CA GLY A 107 -0.51 -8.14 22.08
C GLY A 107 -1.86 -8.41 21.41
N LYS A 108 -2.88 -7.61 21.77
CA LYS A 108 -4.08 -7.43 20.92
C LYS A 108 -3.59 -7.06 19.52
N PRO A 109 -4.20 -7.55 18.44
CA PRO A 109 -3.85 -7.06 17.12
C PRO A 109 -4.11 -5.55 17.15
N THR A 110 -3.04 -4.76 17.12
CA THR A 110 -3.19 -3.32 17.03
C THR A 110 -3.73 -2.98 15.66
N TYR A 111 -4.32 -1.80 15.55
CA TYR A 111 -4.73 -1.26 14.27
C TYR A 111 -3.62 -1.41 13.21
N GLU A 112 -2.33 -1.24 13.57
CA GLU A 112 -1.22 -1.45 12.64
C GLU A 112 -1.03 -2.93 12.23
N LYS A 113 -1.24 -3.89 13.13
CA LYS A 113 -1.14 -5.32 12.79
C LYS A 113 -2.27 -5.75 11.84
N ILE A 114 -3.49 -5.27 12.06
CA ILE A 114 -4.63 -5.54 11.17
C ILE A 114 -4.42 -4.86 9.82
N LYS A 115 -3.95 -3.61 9.82
CA LYS A 115 -3.61 -2.89 8.59
C LYS A 115 -2.57 -3.64 7.78
N LYS A 116 -1.54 -4.18 8.42
CA LYS A 116 -0.51 -4.99 7.76
C LYS A 116 -1.09 -6.28 7.15
N VAL A 117 -1.91 -7.04 7.89
CA VAL A 117 -2.56 -8.25 7.34
C VAL A 117 -3.44 -7.92 6.13
N ASN A 118 -4.16 -6.78 6.17
CA ASN A 118 -4.98 -6.33 5.05
C ASN A 118 -4.14 -5.88 3.86
N GLU A 119 -2.98 -5.24 4.09
CA GLU A 119 -2.02 -4.90 3.04
C GLU A 119 -1.38 -6.16 2.43
N ASP A 120 -0.98 -7.12 3.25
CA ASP A 120 -0.44 -8.41 2.81
C ASP A 120 -1.47 -9.17 1.96
N TYR A 121 -2.73 -9.28 2.44
CA TYR A 121 -3.82 -9.88 1.68
C TYR A 121 -4.12 -9.15 0.37
N LYS A 122 -4.10 -7.81 0.37
CA LYS A 122 -4.25 -7.02 -0.86
C LYS A 122 -3.11 -7.30 -1.84
N ASN A 123 -1.87 -7.35 -1.36
CA ASN A 123 -0.70 -7.62 -2.19
C ASN A 123 -0.75 -9.02 -2.79
N ASP A 124 -1.12 -10.03 -2.01
CA ASP A 124 -1.27 -11.40 -2.50
C ASP A 124 -2.28 -11.45 -3.65
N VAL A 125 -3.47 -10.88 -3.44
CA VAL A 125 -4.56 -10.85 -4.45
C VAL A 125 -4.15 -10.09 -5.71
N CYS A 126 -3.39 -9.00 -5.56
CA CYS A 126 -2.98 -8.16 -6.70
C CYS A 126 -1.75 -8.68 -7.45
N GLN A 127 -0.94 -9.53 -6.84
CA GLN A 127 0.26 -10.11 -7.46
C GLN A 127 -0.03 -11.48 -8.09
N ASN A 128 -1.04 -12.20 -7.59
CA ASN A 128 -1.44 -13.49 -8.12
C ASN A 128 -2.84 -13.38 -8.72
N SER A 129 -2.91 -13.25 -10.05
CA SER A 129 -4.17 -13.24 -10.81
C SER A 129 -5.00 -14.54 -10.67
N ASP A 130 -4.45 -15.55 -10.01
CA ASP A 130 -5.06 -16.87 -9.79
C ASP A 130 -5.55 -17.08 -8.34
N LEU A 131 -5.36 -16.11 -7.42
CA LEU A 131 -5.98 -16.15 -6.10
C LEU A 131 -7.48 -15.82 -6.23
N ARG A 132 -8.22 -16.82 -6.71
CA ARG A 132 -9.59 -17.06 -6.24
C ARG A 132 -9.59 -16.90 -4.72
N GLN A 133 -10.66 -16.29 -4.21
CA GLN A 133 -10.98 -16.22 -2.78
C GLN A 133 -10.39 -17.44 -2.03
N PRO A 134 -9.77 -17.30 -0.85
CA PRO A 134 -9.85 -18.42 0.08
C PRO A 134 -11.34 -18.73 0.15
N LEU A 135 -11.69 -19.98 -0.19
CA LEU A 135 -13.03 -20.51 -0.09
C LEU A 135 -13.69 -19.84 1.12
N ILE A 136 -14.79 -19.12 0.90
CA ILE A 136 -15.81 -19.08 1.93
C ILE A 136 -16.31 -20.52 1.98
N GLU A 137 -15.55 -21.39 2.66
CA GLU A 137 -16.13 -22.53 3.34
C GLU A 137 -17.21 -21.93 4.24
N ASN A 138 -18.45 -22.12 3.80
CA ASN A 138 -19.73 -22.01 4.52
C ASN A 138 -20.78 -21.27 3.68
N GLN A 139 -21.28 -21.93 2.62
CA GLN A 139 -22.67 -21.77 2.21
C GLN A 139 -23.30 -22.97 1.47
N ASP A 140 -22.72 -24.18 1.59
CA ASP A 140 -23.37 -25.45 1.21
C ASP A 140 -23.87 -26.23 2.44
N ILE A 141 -24.45 -25.54 3.43
CA ILE A 141 -25.38 -26.15 4.41
C ILE A 141 -26.47 -25.11 4.66
N TYR A 142 -27.54 -25.15 3.87
CA TYR A 142 -28.95 -25.02 4.27
C TYR A 142 -29.81 -25.17 2.99
N MET A 143 -30.29 -26.40 2.81
CA MET A 143 -31.26 -26.95 1.83
C MET A 143 -30.90 -26.89 0.34
#